data_AF-A0A7W3H9I4-F1
#
_entry.id   AF-A0A7W3H9I4-F1
#
_cell.length_a   1.000
_cell.length_b   1.000
_cell.length_c   1.000
_cell.angle_alpha   90.00
_cell.angle_beta   90.00
_cell.angle_gamma   90.00
#
_symmetry.space_group_name_H-M   'P 1'
#
loop_
_entity.id
_entity.type
_entity.pdbx_description
1 polymer ?
#
loop_
_entity_poly.entity_id
_entity_poly.type
_entity_poly.pdbx_seq_one_letter_code
_entity_poly.pdbx_strand_id
1 'polypeptide(L)'
;MSAPLTGAGYLRPPKRSGTKSEVLARCFAAIANNDYQKPTMEERLLERYEKEVWYANLEASFWPIWMAVGPVQPTYVDDRMREHRGRYGEVSSD
;
A
#
# COMPACT_ATOMS: atom_id res chain seq x y z
N MET A 1 14.85 -11.70 10.90
CA MET A 1 13.42 -11.36 10.84
C MET A 1 12.65 -12.66 10.75
N SER A 2 11.77 -12.97 11.71
CA SER A 2 10.91 -14.16 11.66
C SER A 2 9.97 -14.07 10.46
N ALA A 3 9.70 -15.21 9.79
CA ALA A 3 8.73 -15.27 8.70
C ALA A 3 7.35 -14.78 9.19
N PRO A 4 6.55 -14.12 8.33
CA PRO A 4 5.19 -13.73 8.70
C PRO A 4 4.38 -14.97 9.08
N LEU A 5 3.46 -14.81 10.05
CA LEU A 5 2.61 -15.88 10.57
C LEU A 5 1.92 -16.62 9.42
N THR A 6 2.20 -17.92 9.31
CA THR A 6 1.60 -18.82 8.33
C THR A 6 0.10 -18.89 8.58
N GLY A 7 -0.73 -18.41 7.64
CA GLY A 7 -2.20 -18.53 7.72
C GLY A 7 -2.99 -17.23 7.83
N ALA A 8 -2.36 -16.07 7.94
CA ALA A 8 -3.05 -14.79 7.83
C ALA A 8 -3.20 -14.43 6.34
N GLY A 9 -4.14 -15.10 5.65
CA GLY A 9 -4.32 -15.11 4.20
C GLY A 9 -4.85 -13.83 3.56
N TYR A 10 -4.50 -12.65 4.09
CA TYR A 10 -5.04 -11.39 3.58
C TYR A 10 -4.41 -10.97 2.24
N LEU A 11 -3.14 -11.29 1.95
CA LEU A 11 -2.46 -10.87 0.71
C LEU A 11 -1.35 -11.83 0.26
N ARG A 12 -1.07 -11.84 -1.06
CA ARG A 12 0.06 -12.58 -1.61
C ARG A 12 1.38 -11.99 -1.10
N PRO A 13 2.40 -12.83 -0.82
CA PRO A 13 3.75 -12.35 -0.57
C PRO A 13 4.22 -11.48 -1.74
N PRO A 14 4.98 -10.40 -1.50
CA PRO A 14 5.55 -9.60 -2.58
C PRO A 14 6.33 -10.49 -3.55
N LYS A 15 6.05 -10.37 -4.86
CA LYS A 15 6.76 -11.12 -5.91
C LYS A 15 8.25 -10.76 -5.83
N ARG A 16 9.10 -11.76 -5.62
CA ARG A 16 10.56 -11.55 -5.67
C ARG A 16 10.95 -11.21 -7.11
N SER A 17 11.57 -10.05 -7.30
CA SER A 17 12.03 -9.62 -8.62
C SER A 17 13.22 -10.44 -9.13
N GLY A 18 13.91 -11.22 -8.28
CA GLY A 18 15.11 -11.96 -8.67
C GLY A 18 16.38 -11.10 -8.66
N THR A 19 17.47 -11.62 -9.21
CA THR A 19 18.75 -10.91 -9.28
C THR A 19 18.75 -9.83 -10.37
N LYS A 20 19.68 -8.86 -10.28
CA LYS A 20 19.82 -7.80 -11.29
C LYS A 20 20.00 -8.39 -12.71
N SER A 21 20.82 -9.43 -12.84
CA SER A 21 21.07 -10.11 -14.12
C SER A 21 19.82 -10.78 -14.68
N GLU A 22 19.02 -11.46 -13.85
CA GLU A 22 17.76 -12.06 -14.25
C GLU A 22 16.74 -11.02 -14.72
N VAL A 23 16.62 -9.91 -14.00
CA VAL A 23 15.72 -8.81 -14.37
C VAL A 23 16.12 -8.26 -15.74
N LEU A 24 17.40 -7.97 -15.95
CA LEU A 24 17.90 -7.46 -17.23
C LEU A 24 17.69 -8.45 -18.36
N ALA A 25 17.96 -9.74 -18.14
CA ALA A 25 17.73 -10.78 -19.14
C ALA A 25 16.25 -10.86 -19.57
N ARG A 26 15.32 -10.77 -18.61
CA ARG A 26 13.88 -10.72 -18.91
C ARG A 26 13.50 -9.45 -19.68
N CYS A 27 14.05 -8.29 -19.31
CA CYS A 27 13.80 -7.04 -20.03
C CYS A 27 14.28 -7.12 -21.49
N PHE A 28 15.49 -7.63 -21.73
CA PHE A 28 16.01 -7.79 -23.08
C PHE A 28 15.18 -8.79 -23.90
N ALA A 29 14.76 -9.91 -23.29
CA ALA A 29 13.89 -10.88 -23.95
C ALA A 29 12.53 -10.26 -24.32
N ALA A 30 11.92 -9.47 -23.43
CA ALA A 30 10.67 -8.77 -23.69
C ALA A 30 10.79 -7.79 -24.87
N ILE A 31 11.89 -7.01 -24.92
CA ILE A 31 12.17 -6.08 -26.03
C ILE A 31 12.35 -6.85 -27.34
N ALA A 32 13.14 -7.91 -27.34
CA ALA A 32 13.42 -8.72 -28.53
C ALA A 32 12.13 -9.35 -29.10
N ASN A 33 11.21 -9.76 -28.24
CA ASN A 33 9.95 -10.39 -28.62
C ASN A 33 8.79 -9.41 -28.82
N ASN A 34 9.00 -8.09 -28.65
CA ASN A 34 7.94 -7.09 -28.54
C ASN A 34 6.84 -7.45 -27.51
N ASP A 35 7.20 -8.24 -26.51
CA ASP A 35 6.29 -8.71 -25.46
C ASP A 35 6.34 -7.77 -24.26
N TYR A 36 5.70 -6.61 -24.44
CA TYR A 36 5.47 -5.69 -23.34
C TYR A 36 4.27 -6.21 -22.55
N GLN A 37 4.53 -6.98 -21.50
CA GLN A 37 3.48 -7.36 -20.55
C GLN A 37 2.70 -6.11 -20.12
N LYS A 38 1.44 -6.04 -20.55
CA LYS A 38 0.49 -5.02 -20.12
C LYS A 38 -0.47 -5.70 -19.14
N PRO A 39 -0.22 -5.60 -17.82
CA PRO A 39 -1.18 -6.11 -16.86
C PRO A 39 -2.54 -5.42 -17.07
N THR A 40 -3.61 -6.16 -16.85
CA THR A 40 -4.96 -5.61 -16.93
C THR A 40 -5.14 -4.53 -15.85
N MET A 41 -6.15 -3.67 -16.02
CA MET A 41 -6.43 -2.64 -15.00
C MET A 41 -6.75 -3.26 -13.63
N GLU A 42 -7.45 -4.39 -13.61
CA GLU A 42 -7.75 -5.14 -12.39
C GLU A 42 -6.48 -5.64 -11.70
N GLU A 43 -5.55 -6.22 -12.46
CA GLU A 43 -4.26 -6.67 -11.92
C GLU A 43 -3.45 -5.52 -11.33
N ARG A 44 -3.46 -4.36 -12.00
CA ARG A 44 -2.76 -3.15 -11.52
C ARG A 44 -3.36 -2.63 -10.21
N LEU A 45 -4.69 -2.62 -10.11
CA LEU A 45 -5.38 -2.17 -8.90
C LEU A 45 -5.13 -3.12 -7.73
N LEU A 46 -5.16 -4.43 -7.98
CA LEU A 46 -4.86 -5.44 -6.97
C LEU A 46 -3.42 -5.35 -6.47
N GLU A 47 -2.44 -5.24 -7.37
CA GLU A 47 -1.02 -5.09 -6.99
C GLU A 47 -0.77 -3.79 -6.21
N ARG A 48 -1.48 -2.71 -6.56
CA ARG A 48 -1.40 -1.44 -5.81
C ARG A 48 -1.97 -1.59 -4.39
N TYR A 49 -3.14 -2.19 -4.26
CA TYR A 49 -3.77 -2.44 -2.95
C TYR A 49 -2.90 -3.33 -2.07
N GLU A 50 -2.38 -4.43 -2.62
CA GLU A 50 -1.46 -5.34 -1.92
C GLU A 50 -0.23 -4.58 -1.41
N LYS A 51 0.36 -3.72 -2.25
CA LYS A 51 1.50 -2.88 -1.87
C LYS A 51 1.15 -1.92 -0.73
N GLU A 52 0.04 -1.20 -0.82
CA GLU A 52 -0.39 -0.22 0.19
C GLU A 52 -0.54 -0.86 1.58
N VAL A 53 -1.17 -2.02 1.66
CA VAL A 53 -1.32 -2.75 2.93
C VAL A 53 0.03 -3.23 3.46
N TRP A 54 0.93 -3.73 2.61
CA TRP A 54 2.28 -4.12 3.04
C TRP A 54 3.06 -2.93 3.61
N TYR A 55 2.96 -1.75 3.00
CA TYR A 55 3.58 -0.53 3.50
C TYR A 55 2.96 -0.08 4.83
N ALA A 56 1.63 -0.09 4.94
CA ALA A 56 0.94 0.26 6.18
C ALA A 56 1.34 -0.67 7.34
N ASN A 57 1.45 -1.98 7.08
CA ASN A 57 1.91 -2.95 8.08
C ASN A 57 3.37 -2.71 8.49
N LEU A 58 4.24 -2.39 7.53
CA LEU A 58 5.64 -2.04 7.82
C LEU A 58 5.71 -0.79 8.69
N GLU A 59 4.99 0.27 8.32
CA GLU A 59 4.92 1.51 9.10
C GLU A 59 4.39 1.27 10.52
N ALA A 60 3.29 0.53 10.66
CA ALA A 60 2.70 0.16 11.94
C ALA A 60 3.65 -0.66 12.83
N SER A 61 4.56 -1.45 12.24
CA SER A 61 5.57 -2.20 13.01
C SER A 61 6.61 -1.32 13.71
N PHE A 62 6.87 -0.12 13.19
CA PHE A 62 7.80 0.84 13.77
C PHE A 62 7.07 1.92 14.58
N TRP A 63 5.84 2.26 14.18
CA TRP A 63 5.02 3.31 14.76
C TRP A 63 3.58 2.81 14.88
N PRO A 64 3.25 2.03 15.92
CA PRO A 64 1.89 1.55 16.11
C PRO A 64 0.97 2.74 16.42
N ILE A 65 0.28 3.22 15.39
CA ILE A 65 -0.79 4.21 15.55
C ILE A 65 -2.10 3.45 15.73
N TRP A 66 -2.84 3.79 16.78
CA TRP A 66 -4.21 3.30 16.95
C TRP A 66 -5.09 3.91 15.87
N MET A 67 -5.49 3.10 14.90
CA MET A 67 -6.44 3.49 13.86
C MET A 67 -7.82 2.96 14.24
N ALA A 68 -8.82 3.83 14.27
CA ALA A 68 -10.20 3.39 14.46
C ALA A 68 -10.66 2.61 13.22
N VAL A 69 -10.98 1.33 13.40
CA VAL A 69 -11.52 0.46 12.35
C VAL A 69 -13.01 0.23 12.66
N GLY A 70 -13.89 0.75 11.81
CA GLY A 70 -15.34 0.66 11.97
C GLY A 70 -16.06 1.95 11.57
N PRO A 71 -17.41 2.01 11.69
CA PRO A 71 -18.15 3.24 11.51
C PRO A 71 -17.73 4.23 12.60
N VAL A 72 -16.89 5.19 12.20
CA VAL A 72 -16.49 6.32 13.03
C VAL A 72 -17.53 7.41 12.83
N GLN A 73 -18.04 7.98 13.92
CA GLN A 73 -18.85 9.19 13.83
C GLN A 73 -18.00 10.25 13.12
N PRO A 74 -18.42 10.77 11.97
CA PRO A 74 -17.66 11.80 11.27
C PRO A 74 -17.43 12.96 12.24
N THR A 75 -16.18 13.39 12.37
CA THR A 75 -15.86 14.60 13.14
C THR A 75 -16.52 15.85 12.55
N TYR A 76 -17.00 15.77 11.31
CA TYR A 76 -17.75 16.82 10.62
C TYR A 76 -18.72 16.21 9.60
N VAL A 77 -19.86 16.87 9.37
CA VAL A 77 -20.92 16.42 8.42
C VAL A 77 -20.77 17.11 7.05
N ASP A 78 -20.07 18.24 7.00
CA ASP A 78 -19.76 19.04 5.81
C ASP A 78 -18.25 19.36 5.84
N ASP A 79 -17.54 19.17 4.72
CA ASP A 79 -16.09 19.47 4.61
C ASP A 79 -15.77 20.94 4.94
N ARG A 80 -16.73 21.86 4.83
CA ARG A 80 -16.61 23.27 5.24
C ARG A 80 -16.62 23.48 6.76
N MET A 81 -17.02 22.47 7.52
CA MET A 81 -17.07 22.50 8.99
C MET A 81 -15.90 21.69 9.58
N ARG A 82 -14.88 21.41 8.76
CA ARG A 82 -13.77 20.55 9.15
C ARG A 82 -12.84 21.30 10.09
N GLU A 83 -12.84 20.89 11.34
CA GLU A 83 -11.81 21.31 12.30
C GLU A 83 -10.46 20.71 11.89
N HIS A 84 -9.52 21.56 11.50
CA HIS A 84 -8.15 21.16 11.22
C HIS A 84 -7.34 21.17 12.50
N ARG A 85 -6.81 20.01 12.90
CA ARG A 85 -5.89 19.90 14.04
C ARG A 85 -4.45 20.04 13.57
N GLY A 86 -3.81 21.12 13.99
CA GLY A 86 -2.38 21.38 13.78
C GLY A 86 -1.49 20.46 14.61
N ARG A 87 -0.19 20.43 14.28
CA ARG A 87 0.83 19.58 14.91
C ARG A 87 0.92 19.78 16.43
N TYR A 88 0.56 20.94 16.96
CA TYR A 88 0.62 21.28 18.40
C TYR A 88 -0.74 21.29 19.10
N GLY A 89 -1.77 20.67 18.50
CA GLY A 89 -3.13 20.64 19.08
C GLY A 89 -3.96 21.90 18.83
N GLU A 90 -3.45 22.79 17.98
CA GLU A 90 -4.18 23.96 17.48
C GLU A 90 -5.38 23.48 16.66
N VAL A 91 -6.55 24.09 16.87
CA VAL A 91 -7.76 23.77 16.10
C VAL A 91 -8.13 25.00 15.29
N SER A 92 -8.15 24.89 13.96
CA SER A 92 -8.68 25.94 13.09
C SER A 92 -9.96 25.49 12.41
N SER A 93 -10.95 26.38 12.38
CA SER A 93 -12.14 26.29 11.54
C SER A 93 -12.05 27.48 10.59
N ASP A 94 -11.90 27.23 9.29
CA ASP A 94 -12.08 28.23 8.23
C ASP A 94 -13.47 28.04 7.62
#